data_AF-A0A2R6RTX0-F1
#
_entry.id   AF-A0A2R6RTX0-F1
#
_cell.length_a   1.000
_cell.length_b   1.000
_cell.length_c   1.000
_cell.angle_alpha   90.00
_cell.angle_beta   90.00
_cell.angle_gamma   90.00
#
_symmetry.space_group_name_H-M   'P 1'
#
loop_
_entity.id
_entity.type
_entity.pdbx_description
1 polymer ?
#
loop_
_entity_poly.entity_id
_entity_poly.type
_entity_poly.pdbx_seq_one_letter_code
_entity_poly.pdbx_strand_id
1 'polypeptide(L)'
;MIENNNLNLGPSSSTNIAMPQNKPKPKRLYQVWKGSNRFLCGGRWIFGPDIASLFMSTFLVAGPAIAFCIKICYNISDGKAKELWYVVLVVGSILTILDITFLFLTSSRDPGIVPRNTRPPEADEAGDVTTPSMEWINGRTPHLKLPRTKDVIVNGYTVKVKYCDTCLIYRPPRVSHCSICNNCVQRFDHHCPWVGQCIGIRNYRFFYMFILTSTVLCVYVFVFSWINIIHKEGTILEAMSRDVLSDFLIVYCFIAVWFVGGLTIFHFYLTCTNQTTYENFRYRYDKKENPYNKGMINNLREIFISNIPPSLNDFRAFVQECENTVTEPTTPKSLGSPKEKIDIEMGTNYAEENGFSLPEILHNLDDDGIGDSVRTKEGNGRKDSDPFFFPVEIEGKEMEELRDSIQISTAEHVAHTDKENSIVEHEAGVEGRADESHQTMTTNCQN
;
A
#
# COMPACT_ATOMS: atom_id res chain seq x y z
N MET A 1 -53.44 87.26 18.10
CA MET A 1 -54.52 86.65 17.28
C MET A 1 -53.95 85.33 16.79
N ILE A 2 -54.38 84.21 17.39
CA ILE A 2 -55.59 83.44 17.05
C ILE A 2 -55.32 82.55 15.83
N GLU A 3 -55.81 81.31 15.93
CA GLU A 3 -55.45 80.16 15.09
C GLU A 3 -55.82 80.29 13.62
N ASN A 4 -55.21 79.43 12.80
CA ASN A 4 -56.02 78.43 12.09
C ASN A 4 -55.18 77.19 11.77
N ASN A 5 -55.60 76.03 12.30
CA ASN A 5 -55.15 74.74 11.80
C ASN A 5 -55.86 74.43 10.48
N ASN A 6 -55.17 73.81 9.53
CA ASN A 6 -55.82 72.76 8.73
C ASN A 6 -54.81 71.75 8.21
N LEU A 7 -55.27 70.50 8.10
CA LEU A 7 -54.44 69.33 7.82
C LEU A 7 -54.03 69.28 6.34
N ASN A 8 -52.83 68.77 6.07
CA ASN A 8 -52.45 68.35 4.72
C ASN A 8 -51.72 67.00 4.80
N LEU A 9 -52.25 65.98 4.11
CA LEU A 9 -51.81 64.59 4.23
C LEU A 9 -50.59 64.33 3.34
N GLY A 10 -49.40 64.34 3.94
CA GLY A 10 -48.17 63.83 3.34
C GLY A 10 -48.13 62.29 3.34
N PRO A 11 -47.52 61.64 2.33
CA PRO A 11 -47.52 60.18 2.22
C PRO A 11 -46.65 59.52 3.30
N SER A 12 -47.10 58.35 3.77
CA SER A 12 -46.38 57.52 4.73
C SER A 12 -45.09 56.95 4.11
N SER A 13 -43.95 57.59 4.39
CA SER A 13 -42.63 57.04 4.08
C SER A 13 -42.35 55.82 4.95
N SER A 14 -42.64 54.62 4.42
CA SER A 14 -42.26 53.36 5.03
C SER A 14 -40.76 53.15 4.91
N THR A 15 -40.02 53.57 5.94
CA THR A 15 -38.58 53.30 6.08
C THR A 15 -38.34 51.81 6.18
N ASN A 16 -38.14 51.16 5.02
CA ASN A 16 -37.59 49.81 4.92
C ASN A 16 -36.17 49.81 5.49
N ILE A 17 -36.05 49.52 6.78
CA ILE A 17 -34.77 49.27 7.44
C ILE A 17 -34.24 47.95 6.86
N ALA A 18 -33.47 48.06 5.79
CA ALA A 18 -32.78 46.93 5.18
C ALA A 18 -31.77 46.38 6.19
N MET A 19 -32.11 45.26 6.84
CA MET A 19 -31.16 44.48 7.62
C MET A 19 -29.93 44.20 6.75
N PRO A 20 -28.70 44.35 7.28
CA PRO A 20 -27.49 44.07 6.50
C PRO A 20 -27.47 42.58 6.15
N GLN A 21 -27.77 42.26 4.89
CA GLN A 21 -27.70 40.91 4.34
C GLN A 21 -26.27 40.39 4.51
N ASN A 22 -26.09 39.53 5.50
CA ASN A 22 -24.79 39.15 6.04
C ASN A 22 -24.14 38.09 5.15
N LYS A 23 -23.66 38.54 3.97
CA LYS A 23 -23.17 37.68 2.87
C LYS A 23 -22.23 36.59 3.42
N PRO A 24 -22.48 35.31 3.10
CA PRO A 24 -21.67 34.22 3.64
C PRO A 24 -20.20 34.41 3.27
N LYS A 25 -19.32 34.29 4.28
CA LYS A 25 -17.87 34.44 4.06
C LYS A 25 -17.39 33.31 3.15
N PRO A 26 -16.60 33.58 2.09
CA PRO A 26 -16.18 32.57 1.13
C PRO A 26 -15.33 31.49 1.81
N LYS A 27 -15.80 30.24 1.72
CA LYS A 27 -15.16 29.07 2.33
C LYS A 27 -14.09 28.52 1.38
N ARG A 28 -13.02 27.94 1.94
CA ARG A 28 -11.99 27.21 1.17
C ARG A 28 -12.35 25.73 1.07
N LEU A 29 -11.88 25.05 0.02
CA LEU A 29 -12.22 23.65 -0.25
C LEU A 29 -11.96 22.71 0.94
N TYR A 30 -10.87 22.90 1.67
CA TYR A 30 -10.56 22.11 2.89
C TYR A 30 -11.59 22.26 4.02
N GLN A 31 -12.36 23.35 4.04
CA GLN A 31 -13.39 23.63 5.07
C GLN A 31 -14.75 23.01 4.75
N VAL A 32 -14.95 22.60 3.49
CA VAL A 32 -16.19 21.98 2.98
C VAL A 32 -15.91 20.59 2.37
N TRP A 33 -14.78 19.99 2.74
CA TRP A 33 -14.33 18.71 2.21
C TRP A 33 -15.23 17.57 2.70
N LYS A 34 -15.66 16.69 1.77
CA LYS A 34 -16.60 15.59 2.06
C LYS A 34 -15.94 14.30 2.56
N GLY A 35 -14.61 14.18 2.47
CA GLY A 35 -13.84 13.03 2.97
C GLY A 35 -13.41 13.20 4.43
N SER A 36 -12.99 12.11 5.07
CA SER A 36 -12.71 12.05 6.52
C SER A 36 -11.39 12.71 6.96
N ASN A 37 -10.75 13.50 6.09
CA ASN A 37 -9.43 14.09 6.32
C ASN A 37 -9.42 15.14 7.43
N ARG A 38 -8.28 15.25 8.13
CA ARG A 38 -8.00 16.38 9.04
C ARG A 38 -7.03 17.35 8.37
N PHE A 39 -7.42 18.62 8.25
CA PHE A 39 -6.64 19.67 7.60
C PHE A 39 -6.05 20.62 8.63
N LEU A 40 -4.72 20.77 8.64
CA LEU A 40 -4.01 21.69 9.54
C LEU A 40 -3.28 22.80 8.76
N CYS A 41 -2.85 23.82 9.49
CA CYS A 41 -2.12 24.99 8.98
C CYS A 41 -2.79 25.68 7.77
N GLY A 42 -4.13 25.79 7.80
CA GLY A 42 -4.92 26.42 6.73
C GLY A 42 -5.00 25.60 5.43
N GLY A 43 -5.11 24.28 5.55
CA GLY A 43 -5.15 23.35 4.41
C GLY A 43 -3.79 23.09 3.77
N ARG A 44 -2.68 23.35 4.49
CA ARG A 44 -1.31 23.01 4.05
C ARG A 44 -0.93 21.57 4.36
N TRP A 45 -1.41 21.03 5.48
CA TRP A 45 -1.16 19.66 5.93
C TRP A 45 -2.48 18.89 5.92
N ILE A 46 -2.42 17.64 5.45
CA ILE A 46 -3.58 16.83 5.07
C ILE A 46 -3.37 15.42 5.66
N PHE A 47 -3.98 15.16 6.81
CA PHE A 47 -3.94 13.87 7.49
C PHE A 47 -5.19 13.04 7.12
N GLY A 48 -5.17 11.74 7.41
CA GLY A 48 -6.38 10.93 7.41
C GLY A 48 -7.25 11.20 8.65
N PRO A 49 -8.25 10.36 8.94
CA PRO A 49 -9.14 10.54 10.09
C PRO A 49 -8.46 10.30 11.43
N ASP A 50 -7.57 9.30 11.48
CA ASP A 50 -6.82 8.89 12.68
C ASP A 50 -5.47 9.62 12.75
N ILE A 51 -5.46 10.78 13.39
CA ILE A 51 -4.22 11.49 13.70
C ILE A 51 -3.56 10.97 14.99
N ALA A 52 -4.21 10.09 15.75
CA ALA A 52 -3.68 9.57 17.02
C ALA A 52 -2.55 8.55 16.76
N SER A 53 -2.71 7.67 15.77
CA SER A 53 -1.67 6.70 15.40
C SER A 53 -0.35 7.35 14.97
N LEU A 54 -0.37 8.54 14.37
CA LEU A 54 0.86 9.30 14.09
C LEU A 54 1.67 9.59 15.38
N PHE A 55 1.00 10.00 16.47
CA PHE A 55 1.67 10.22 17.75
C PHE A 55 2.14 8.89 18.38
N MET A 56 1.39 7.81 18.19
CA MET A 56 1.77 6.47 18.64
C MET A 56 3.03 5.96 17.94
N SER A 57 3.11 6.01 16.61
CA SER A 57 4.31 5.63 15.86
C SER A 57 5.48 6.59 16.11
N THR A 58 5.22 7.90 16.30
CA THR A 58 6.25 8.86 16.73
C THR A 58 6.87 8.45 18.07
N PHE A 59 6.06 8.00 19.03
CA PHE A 59 6.53 7.50 20.32
C PHE A 59 7.29 6.17 20.20
N LEU A 60 6.80 5.21 19.42
CA LEU A 60 7.43 3.90 19.19
C LEU A 60 8.79 3.98 18.49
N VAL A 61 9.04 5.04 17.70
CA VAL A 61 10.37 5.35 17.13
C VAL A 61 11.21 6.16 18.11
N ALA A 62 10.69 7.29 18.59
CA ALA A 62 11.48 8.26 19.35
C ALA A 62 11.84 7.77 20.75
N GLY A 63 10.99 6.98 21.43
CA GLY A 63 11.26 6.47 22.77
C GLY A 63 12.52 5.60 22.83
N PRO A 64 12.60 4.50 22.05
CA PRO A 64 13.80 3.67 21.95
C PRO A 64 15.04 4.44 21.45
N ALA A 65 14.87 5.35 20.49
CA ALA A 65 15.98 6.17 19.99
C ALA A 65 16.54 7.14 21.07
N ILE A 66 15.68 7.80 21.84
CA ILE A 66 16.08 8.68 22.95
C ILE A 66 16.74 7.86 24.07
N ALA A 67 16.18 6.69 24.41
CA ALA A 67 16.78 5.76 25.36
C ALA A 67 18.20 5.32 24.94
N PHE A 68 18.38 4.99 23.66
CA PHE A 68 19.69 4.70 23.09
C PHE A 68 20.64 5.91 23.16
N CYS A 69 20.20 7.10 22.74
CA CYS A 69 21.02 8.31 22.81
C CYS A 69 21.45 8.65 24.25
N ILE A 70 20.56 8.53 25.24
CA ILE A 70 20.87 8.67 26.67
C ILE A 70 21.95 7.65 27.08
N LYS A 71 21.80 6.39 26.66
CA LYS A 71 22.78 5.33 26.93
C LYS A 71 24.17 5.65 26.37
N ILE A 72 24.26 6.14 25.12
CA ILE A 72 25.53 6.51 24.51
C ILE A 72 26.16 7.74 25.21
N CYS A 73 25.36 8.72 25.64
CA CYS A 73 25.85 9.84 26.45
C CYS A 73 26.48 9.41 27.79
N TYR A 74 25.97 8.36 28.44
CA TYR A 74 26.61 7.78 29.63
C TYR A 74 27.97 7.14 29.28
N ASN A 75 28.07 6.39 28.17
CA ASN A 75 29.34 5.80 27.73
C ASN A 75 30.41 6.87 27.40
N ILE A 76 30.03 7.96 26.73
CA ILE A 76 30.90 9.11 26.46
C ILE A 76 31.43 9.72 27.77
N SER A 77 30.60 9.73 28.81
CA SER A 77 30.92 10.28 30.13
C SER A 77 31.88 9.37 30.93
N ASP A 78 31.66 8.04 30.90
CA ASP A 78 32.59 7.02 31.44
C ASP A 78 33.96 7.05 30.75
N GLY A 79 33.97 7.45 29.47
CA GLY A 79 35.16 7.93 28.78
C GLY A 79 35.99 6.86 28.07
N LYS A 80 35.59 5.60 28.13
CA LYS A 80 36.07 4.54 27.22
C LYS A 80 35.66 4.90 25.78
N ALA A 81 36.63 5.01 24.86
CA ALA A 81 36.43 5.20 23.42
C ALA A 81 35.52 6.39 22.99
N LYS A 82 35.68 7.57 23.60
CA LYS A 82 34.83 8.77 23.37
C LYS A 82 34.53 9.09 21.90
N GLU A 83 35.54 9.15 21.03
CA GLU A 83 35.38 9.55 19.62
C GLU A 83 34.43 8.61 18.86
N LEU A 84 34.52 7.30 19.10
CA LEU A 84 33.61 6.32 18.51
C LEU A 84 32.17 6.58 18.96
N TRP A 85 31.95 6.77 20.26
CA TRP A 85 30.62 7.00 20.80
C TRP A 85 30.01 8.34 20.37
N TYR A 86 30.82 9.38 20.16
CA TYR A 86 30.33 10.63 19.54
C TYR A 86 29.84 10.40 18.10
N VAL A 87 30.59 9.67 17.27
CA VAL A 87 30.14 9.30 15.92
C VAL A 87 28.85 8.47 15.98
N VAL A 88 28.75 7.53 16.94
CA VAL A 88 27.54 6.70 17.12
C VAL A 88 26.32 7.54 17.50
N LEU A 89 26.48 8.48 18.45
CA LEU A 89 25.41 9.39 18.86
C LEU A 89 24.94 10.28 17.70
N VAL A 90 25.86 10.82 16.90
CA VAL A 90 25.54 11.68 15.77
C VAL A 90 24.80 10.91 14.67
N VAL A 91 25.29 9.73 14.27
CA VAL A 91 24.66 8.91 13.23
C VAL A 91 23.28 8.41 13.67
N GLY A 92 23.15 7.91 14.90
CA GLY A 92 21.85 7.51 15.47
C GLY A 92 20.84 8.66 15.53
N SER A 93 21.30 9.87 15.89
CA SER A 93 20.46 11.08 15.91
C SER A 93 20.00 11.47 14.50
N ILE A 94 20.89 11.42 13.50
CA ILE A 94 20.55 11.72 12.10
C ILE A 94 19.53 10.71 11.56
N LEU A 95 19.72 9.41 11.79
CA LEU A 95 18.77 8.37 11.40
C LEU A 95 17.39 8.59 12.03
N THR A 96 17.35 8.93 13.32
CA THR A 96 16.10 9.24 14.05
C THR A 96 15.38 10.46 13.47
N ILE A 97 16.12 11.55 13.17
CA ILE A 97 15.54 12.77 12.59
C ILE A 97 15.00 12.51 11.18
N LEU A 98 15.72 11.73 10.35
CA LEU A 98 15.26 11.33 9.02
C LEU A 98 13.98 10.49 9.10
N ASP A 99 13.93 9.50 10.00
CA ASP A 99 12.79 8.60 10.16
C ASP A 99 11.50 9.33 10.58
N ILE A 100 11.59 10.11 11.66
CA ILE A 100 10.49 10.97 12.15
C ILE A 100 10.05 11.95 11.06
N THR A 101 10.99 12.48 10.25
CA THR A 101 10.66 13.32 9.09
C THR A 101 9.89 12.53 8.03
N PHE A 102 10.31 11.32 7.67
CA PHE A 102 9.60 10.52 6.67
C PHE A 102 8.22 10.06 7.14
N LEU A 103 8.06 9.67 8.42
CA LEU A 103 6.77 9.40 9.05
C LEU A 103 5.83 10.61 8.96
N PHE A 104 6.31 11.79 9.33
CA PHE A 104 5.55 13.04 9.23
C PHE A 104 5.22 13.40 7.77
N LEU A 105 6.17 13.27 6.85
CA LEU A 105 5.97 13.56 5.42
C LEU A 105 5.04 12.56 4.71
N THR A 106 4.82 11.38 5.28
CA THR A 106 3.88 10.37 4.76
C THR A 106 2.45 10.62 5.26
N SER A 107 2.31 10.97 6.54
CA SER A 107 1.01 11.22 7.19
C SER A 107 0.41 12.58 6.84
N SER A 108 1.22 13.65 6.78
CA SER A 108 0.77 15.05 6.63
C SER A 108 0.47 15.50 5.20
N ARG A 109 0.53 14.59 4.21
CA ARG A 109 0.37 14.92 2.79
C ARG A 109 -0.85 14.25 2.16
N ASP A 110 -1.41 14.94 1.17
CA ASP A 110 -2.35 14.36 0.22
C ASP A 110 -1.68 13.17 -0.52
N PRO A 111 -2.23 11.94 -0.42
CA PRO A 111 -1.67 10.74 -1.04
C PRO A 111 -1.95 10.62 -2.54
N GLY A 112 -2.76 11.51 -3.13
CA GLY A 112 -3.29 11.39 -4.48
C GLY A 112 -4.81 11.28 -4.50
N ILE A 113 -5.50 12.09 -3.70
CA ILE A 113 -6.95 12.12 -3.63
C ILE A 113 -7.53 12.57 -4.96
N VAL A 114 -8.47 11.78 -5.51
CA VAL A 114 -9.21 12.10 -6.73
C VAL A 114 -10.39 13.03 -6.37
N PRO A 115 -10.65 14.11 -7.13
CA PRO A 115 -11.84 14.94 -6.96
C PRO A 115 -13.13 14.12 -7.05
N ARG A 116 -14.17 14.55 -6.35
CA ARG A 116 -15.51 13.95 -6.48
C ARG A 116 -16.32 14.73 -7.52
N ASN A 117 -17.06 14.05 -8.37
CA ASN A 117 -18.01 14.72 -9.24
C ASN A 117 -19.23 15.21 -8.43
N THR A 118 -19.90 16.24 -8.94
CA THR A 118 -21.17 16.75 -8.38
C THR A 118 -22.40 15.99 -8.86
N ARG A 119 -22.26 15.23 -9.96
CA ARG A 119 -23.27 14.38 -10.60
C ARG A 119 -22.60 13.09 -11.09
N PRO A 120 -23.34 11.98 -11.30
CA PRO A 120 -22.82 10.83 -12.01
C PRO A 120 -22.30 11.23 -13.41
N PRO A 121 -21.33 10.49 -14.00
CA PRO A 121 -20.95 10.65 -15.40
C PRO A 121 -22.15 10.36 -16.31
N GLU A 122 -22.28 11.10 -17.40
CA GLU A 122 -23.37 10.92 -18.36
C GLU A 122 -23.09 9.66 -19.21
N ALA A 123 -24.14 8.89 -19.53
CA ALA A 123 -23.96 7.54 -20.08
C ALA A 123 -23.35 7.52 -21.49
N ASP A 124 -23.33 8.66 -22.18
CA ASP A 124 -22.70 8.83 -23.49
C ASP A 124 -21.17 8.64 -23.38
N GLU A 125 -20.54 8.98 -22.24
CA GLU A 125 -19.13 8.63 -21.95
C GLU A 125 -18.93 7.11 -21.74
N ALA A 126 -20.00 6.32 -21.54
CA ALA A 126 -19.92 4.87 -21.39
C ALA A 126 -20.17 4.10 -22.72
N GLY A 127 -20.62 4.79 -23.78
CA GLY A 127 -20.99 4.16 -25.05
C GLY A 127 -19.82 3.71 -25.94
N ASP A 128 -18.64 4.34 -25.81
CA ASP A 128 -17.51 4.18 -26.74
C ASP A 128 -16.62 2.93 -26.47
N VAL A 129 -17.24 1.82 -26.04
CA VAL A 129 -16.61 0.48 -26.04
C VAL A 129 -17.67 -0.56 -26.41
N THR A 130 -17.48 -1.22 -27.55
CA THR A 130 -18.45 -2.16 -28.14
C THR A 130 -18.70 -3.39 -27.25
N THR A 131 -19.77 -3.35 -26.45
CA THR A 131 -20.29 -4.50 -25.70
C THR A 131 -21.64 -4.93 -26.28
N PRO A 132 -21.72 -5.99 -27.10
CA PRO A 132 -22.97 -6.43 -27.70
C PRO A 132 -23.80 -7.27 -26.71
N SER A 133 -24.50 -6.61 -25.79
CA SER A 133 -25.50 -7.23 -24.90
C SER A 133 -26.87 -6.56 -25.10
N MET A 134 -27.78 -7.23 -25.82
CA MET A 134 -29.14 -6.74 -26.01
C MET A 134 -29.99 -6.98 -24.75
N GLU A 135 -30.32 -5.91 -24.04
CA GLU A 135 -31.38 -5.90 -23.02
C GLU A 135 -32.15 -4.56 -23.02
N TRP A 136 -32.78 -4.24 -24.15
CA TRP A 136 -33.53 -2.98 -24.37
C TRP A 136 -35.00 -3.20 -24.81
N ILE A 137 -35.64 -4.25 -24.28
CA ILE A 137 -37.09 -4.47 -24.46
C ILE A 137 -37.77 -4.68 -23.10
N ASN A 138 -38.11 -3.56 -22.44
CA ASN A 138 -39.37 -3.41 -21.72
C ASN A 138 -39.59 -1.95 -21.28
N GLY A 139 -40.69 -1.33 -21.71
CA GLY A 139 -40.97 0.09 -21.56
C GLY A 139 -41.39 0.52 -20.15
N ARG A 140 -40.47 0.51 -19.18
CA ARG A 140 -40.61 1.21 -17.89
C ARG A 140 -39.36 2.05 -17.66
N THR A 141 -39.55 3.30 -17.23
CA THR A 141 -38.51 4.34 -17.11
C THR A 141 -37.20 3.79 -16.54
N PRO A 142 -36.11 3.71 -17.34
CA PRO A 142 -34.84 3.22 -16.84
C PRO A 142 -34.26 4.27 -15.89
N HIS A 143 -34.38 4.02 -14.58
CA HIS A 143 -33.52 4.67 -13.60
C HIS A 143 -32.10 4.20 -13.90
N LEU A 144 -31.37 5.02 -14.67
CA LEU A 144 -30.19 4.62 -15.44
C LEU A 144 -29.10 4.02 -14.55
N LYS A 145 -29.12 2.68 -14.43
CA LYS A 145 -28.13 1.92 -13.65
C LYS A 145 -26.84 1.88 -14.46
N LEU A 146 -26.04 2.94 -14.30
CA LEU A 146 -24.67 3.02 -14.81
C LEU A 146 -23.95 1.68 -14.58
N PRO A 147 -23.36 1.07 -15.62
CA PRO A 147 -22.77 -0.25 -15.49
C PRO A 147 -21.68 -0.23 -14.41
N ARG A 148 -21.78 -1.13 -13.43
CA ARG A 148 -20.91 -1.14 -12.23
C ARG A 148 -19.41 -1.26 -12.57
N THR A 149 -19.10 -1.77 -13.75
CA THR A 149 -17.76 -1.81 -14.34
C THR A 149 -17.73 -1.21 -15.74
N LYS A 150 -16.64 -0.53 -16.08
CA LYS A 150 -16.27 -0.14 -17.45
C LYS A 150 -14.92 -0.79 -17.79
N ASP A 151 -14.74 -1.22 -19.03
CA ASP A 151 -13.44 -1.68 -19.53
C ASP A 151 -12.63 -0.50 -20.05
N VAL A 152 -11.34 -0.43 -19.68
CA VAL A 152 -10.40 0.64 -20.07
C VAL A 152 -9.09 0.00 -20.53
N ILE A 153 -8.57 0.43 -21.68
CA ILE A 153 -7.29 -0.05 -22.20
C ILE A 153 -6.14 0.71 -21.54
N VAL A 154 -5.16 -0.02 -21.02
CA VAL A 154 -3.94 0.52 -20.39
C VAL A 154 -2.74 -0.21 -20.97
N ASN A 155 -1.86 0.50 -21.68
CA ASN A 155 -0.65 -0.06 -22.32
C ASN A 155 -0.94 -1.28 -23.22
N GLY A 156 -2.11 -1.32 -23.87
CA GLY A 156 -2.57 -2.46 -24.69
C GLY A 156 -3.41 -3.50 -23.94
N TYR A 157 -3.46 -3.47 -22.62
CA TYR A 157 -4.18 -4.43 -21.78
C TYR A 157 -5.55 -3.90 -21.34
N THR A 158 -6.61 -4.68 -21.52
CA THR A 158 -7.96 -4.33 -21.02
C THR A 158 -8.07 -4.55 -19.50
N VAL A 159 -8.37 -3.47 -18.77
CA VAL A 159 -8.49 -3.40 -17.30
C VAL A 159 -9.93 -3.01 -16.92
N LYS A 160 -10.58 -3.83 -16.09
CA LYS A 160 -11.93 -3.54 -15.56
C LYS A 160 -11.89 -2.55 -14.41
N VAL A 161 -12.29 -1.32 -14.67
CA VAL A 161 -12.51 -0.30 -13.64
C VAL A 161 -13.90 -0.41 -13.04
N LYS A 162 -14.08 0.07 -11.81
CA LYS A 162 -15.35 0.02 -11.06
C LYS A 162 -15.90 1.42 -10.82
N TYR A 163 -17.22 1.56 -10.78
CA TYR A 163 -17.87 2.80 -10.34
C TYR A 163 -17.63 3.07 -8.83
N CYS A 164 -17.81 4.31 -8.38
CA CYS A 164 -17.76 4.71 -6.98
C CYS A 164 -18.88 5.69 -6.66
N ASP A 165 -19.94 5.18 -6.07
CA ASP A 165 -21.16 5.91 -5.72
C ASP A 165 -20.87 7.06 -4.71
N THR A 166 -19.92 6.84 -3.78
CA THR A 166 -19.48 7.85 -2.79
C THR A 166 -18.74 9.05 -3.41
N CYS A 167 -18.12 8.87 -4.57
CA CYS A 167 -17.33 9.91 -5.26
C CYS A 167 -17.92 10.33 -6.61
N LEU A 168 -18.97 9.65 -7.08
CA LEU A 168 -19.65 9.80 -8.36
C LEU A 168 -18.73 9.69 -9.58
N ILE A 169 -17.74 8.80 -9.54
CA ILE A 169 -16.77 8.57 -10.63
C ILE A 169 -16.65 7.10 -11.01
N TYR A 170 -16.39 6.84 -12.30
CA TYR A 170 -15.64 5.64 -12.68
C TYR A 170 -14.21 5.79 -12.19
N ARG A 171 -13.75 4.88 -11.32
CA ARG A 171 -12.41 4.94 -10.73
C ARG A 171 -11.37 4.77 -11.84
N PRO A 172 -10.45 5.71 -12.10
CA PRO A 172 -9.38 5.49 -13.08
C PRO A 172 -8.52 4.24 -12.76
N PRO A 173 -7.73 3.71 -13.71
CA PRO A 173 -6.81 2.61 -13.44
C PRO A 173 -5.90 2.89 -12.22
N ARG A 174 -5.68 1.86 -11.39
CA ARG A 174 -4.99 1.94 -10.08
C ARG A 174 -5.65 2.86 -9.03
N VAL A 175 -6.89 3.33 -9.24
CA VAL A 175 -7.65 4.11 -8.23
C VAL A 175 -8.60 3.21 -7.44
N SER A 176 -8.49 3.25 -6.11
CA SER A 176 -9.42 2.58 -5.19
C SER A 176 -10.06 3.58 -4.23
N HIS A 177 -11.28 3.27 -3.78
CA HIS A 177 -11.95 4.01 -2.72
C HIS A 177 -11.58 3.40 -1.36
N CYS A 178 -11.05 4.22 -0.45
CA CYS A 178 -10.88 3.87 0.95
C CYS A 178 -12.07 4.44 1.74
N SER A 179 -12.84 3.57 2.38
CA SER A 179 -13.99 3.95 3.22
C SER A 179 -13.56 4.75 4.45
N ILE A 180 -12.46 4.35 5.10
CA ILE A 180 -11.91 5.00 6.32
C ILE A 180 -11.62 6.49 6.06
N CYS A 181 -10.81 6.80 5.04
CA CYS A 181 -10.57 8.18 4.61
C CYS A 181 -11.74 8.79 3.82
N ASN A 182 -12.74 7.99 3.42
CA ASN A 182 -13.87 8.36 2.56
C ASN A 182 -13.38 9.09 1.29
N ASN A 183 -12.47 8.49 0.53
CA ASN A 183 -11.90 9.08 -0.70
C ASN A 183 -11.50 8.01 -1.72
N CYS A 184 -11.58 8.36 -3.01
CA CYS A 184 -10.78 7.69 -4.05
C CYS A 184 -9.34 8.21 -4.05
N VAL A 185 -8.36 7.31 -4.15
CA VAL A 185 -6.92 7.63 -4.11
C VAL A 185 -6.20 6.98 -5.31
N GLN A 186 -5.32 7.74 -5.97
CA GLN A 186 -4.49 7.31 -7.10
C GLN A 186 -3.34 6.41 -6.69
N ARG A 187 -3.13 5.33 -7.45
CA ARG A 187 -2.16 4.27 -7.16
C ARG A 187 -2.31 3.80 -5.71
N PHE A 188 -3.55 3.54 -5.30
CA PHE A 188 -3.87 3.17 -3.93
C PHE A 188 -3.14 1.88 -3.55
N ASP A 189 -2.41 1.94 -2.45
CA ASP A 189 -1.61 0.83 -1.95
C ASP A 189 -2.29 0.16 -0.76
N HIS A 190 -2.50 0.91 0.32
CA HIS A 190 -3.30 0.49 1.48
C HIS A 190 -3.74 1.71 2.31
N HIS A 191 -4.56 1.49 3.34
CA HIS A 191 -4.71 2.44 4.45
C HIS A 191 -3.80 1.98 5.58
N CYS A 192 -2.83 2.80 5.97
CA CYS A 192 -1.86 2.43 7.00
C CYS A 192 -2.33 2.95 8.35
N PRO A 193 -2.67 2.08 9.33
CA PRO A 193 -3.11 2.52 10.66
C PRO A 193 -2.01 3.31 11.35
N TRP A 194 -0.79 2.78 11.42
CA TRP A 194 0.40 3.41 12.02
C TRP A 194 0.66 4.85 11.55
N VAL A 195 0.40 5.14 10.28
CA VAL A 195 0.61 6.48 9.66
C VAL A 195 -0.68 7.32 9.68
N GLY A 196 -1.83 6.74 10.01
CA GLY A 196 -3.13 7.41 10.11
C GLY A 196 -3.74 7.83 8.76
N GLN A 197 -3.24 7.29 7.65
CA GLN A 197 -3.43 7.86 6.30
C GLN A 197 -3.37 6.77 5.21
N CYS A 198 -4.00 7.04 4.06
CA CYS A 198 -3.82 6.20 2.87
C CYS A 198 -2.42 6.33 2.28
N ILE A 199 -1.84 5.23 1.83
CA ILE A 199 -0.62 5.23 1.03
C ILE A 199 -1.02 5.19 -0.46
N GLY A 200 -0.48 6.12 -1.25
CA GLY A 200 -0.80 6.32 -2.66
C GLY A 200 0.29 7.10 -3.41
N ILE A 201 0.03 7.45 -4.67
CA ILE A 201 1.03 7.95 -5.63
C ILE A 201 1.87 9.14 -5.14
N ARG A 202 1.32 10.01 -4.27
CA ARG A 202 2.00 11.23 -3.79
C ARG A 202 2.74 11.07 -2.46
N ASN A 203 2.49 10.01 -1.68
CA ASN A 203 3.21 9.75 -0.42
C ASN A 203 3.98 8.41 -0.36
N TYR A 204 3.76 7.46 -1.27
CA TYR A 204 4.42 6.13 -1.27
C TYR A 204 5.95 6.17 -1.12
N ARG A 205 6.64 7.11 -1.77
CA ARG A 205 8.12 7.21 -1.63
C ARG A 205 8.58 7.60 -0.23
N PHE A 206 7.78 8.37 0.51
CA PHE A 206 8.08 8.73 1.90
C PHE A 206 7.72 7.60 2.85
N PHE A 207 6.64 6.86 2.55
CA PHE A 207 6.31 5.63 3.26
C PHE A 207 7.44 4.59 3.16
N TYR A 208 7.95 4.35 1.95
CA TYR A 208 9.08 3.44 1.75
C TYR A 208 10.34 3.93 2.46
N MET A 209 10.68 5.22 2.35
CA MET A 209 11.84 5.77 3.03
C MET A 209 11.70 5.68 4.56
N PHE A 210 10.51 5.88 5.11
CA PHE A 210 10.21 5.68 6.53
C PHE A 210 10.45 4.23 6.98
N ILE A 211 9.83 3.23 6.36
CA ILE A 211 10.04 1.83 6.78
C ILE A 211 11.50 1.39 6.61
N LEU A 212 12.20 1.91 5.58
CA LEU A 212 13.63 1.69 5.38
C LEU A 212 14.48 2.36 6.47
N THR A 213 14.26 3.64 6.81
CA THR A 213 14.99 4.30 7.90
C THR A 213 14.70 3.68 9.25
N SER A 214 13.47 3.23 9.49
CA SER A 214 13.07 2.52 10.70
C SER A 214 13.79 1.17 10.80
N THR A 215 13.88 0.43 9.70
CA THR A 215 14.66 -0.84 9.64
C THR A 215 16.14 -0.58 9.92
N VAL A 216 16.74 0.42 9.27
CA VAL A 216 18.16 0.78 9.46
C VAL A 216 18.43 1.24 10.90
N LEU A 217 17.59 2.11 11.47
CA LEU A 217 17.69 2.59 12.85
C LEU A 217 17.51 1.45 13.85
N CYS A 218 16.58 0.52 13.60
CA CYS A 218 16.35 -0.66 14.43
C CYS A 218 17.57 -1.59 14.46
N VAL A 219 18.14 -1.92 13.29
CA VAL A 219 19.38 -2.70 13.19
C VAL A 219 20.56 -1.96 13.83
N TYR A 220 20.65 -0.64 13.65
CA TYR A 220 21.69 0.20 14.22
C TYR A 220 21.68 0.18 15.75
N VAL A 221 20.51 0.42 16.37
CA VAL A 221 20.33 0.38 17.82
C VAL A 221 20.58 -1.03 18.36
N PHE A 222 20.13 -2.08 17.67
CA PHE A 222 20.40 -3.47 18.03
C PHE A 222 21.91 -3.77 18.08
N VAL A 223 22.64 -3.47 16.99
CA VAL A 223 24.08 -3.74 16.88
C VAL A 223 24.88 -2.95 17.93
N PHE A 224 24.62 -1.65 18.09
CA PHE A 224 25.36 -0.86 19.09
C PHE A 224 24.97 -1.19 20.54
N SER A 225 23.76 -1.70 20.80
CA SER A 225 23.39 -2.23 22.11
C SER A 225 24.09 -3.56 22.41
N TRP A 226 24.28 -4.44 21.43
CA TRP A 226 25.12 -5.63 21.60
C TRP A 226 26.60 -5.26 21.84
N ILE A 227 27.13 -4.27 21.11
CA ILE A 227 28.48 -3.74 21.34
C ILE A 227 28.63 -3.20 22.78
N ASN A 228 27.59 -2.55 23.34
CA ASN A 228 27.58 -2.09 24.75
C ASN A 228 27.68 -3.24 25.77
N ILE A 229 27.03 -4.38 25.52
CA ILE A 229 27.11 -5.55 26.40
C ILE A 229 28.49 -6.22 26.29
N ILE A 230 28.97 -6.45 25.07
CA ILE A 230 30.21 -7.19 24.79
C ILE A 230 31.47 -6.45 25.28
N HIS A 231 31.46 -5.12 25.34
CA HIS A 231 32.59 -4.32 25.85
C HIS A 231 32.67 -4.22 27.39
N LYS A 232 31.82 -4.96 28.13
CA LYS A 232 31.89 -5.01 29.59
C LYS A 232 32.75 -6.15 30.10
N GLU A 233 33.49 -5.85 31.17
CA GLU A 233 34.24 -6.81 31.94
C GLU A 233 33.29 -7.67 32.80
N GLY A 234 33.43 -9.00 32.72
CA GLY A 234 32.56 -9.98 33.39
C GLY A 234 32.04 -11.05 32.40
N THR A 235 31.11 -11.89 32.84
CA THR A 235 30.33 -12.75 31.93
C THR A 235 29.21 -11.95 31.25
N ILE A 236 28.73 -12.42 30.09
CA ILE A 236 27.62 -11.78 29.37
C ILE A 236 26.37 -11.65 30.28
N LEU A 237 26.08 -12.66 31.11
CA LEU A 237 24.93 -12.66 32.02
C LEU A 237 25.02 -11.53 33.08
N GLU A 238 26.22 -11.27 33.60
CA GLU A 238 26.48 -10.17 34.53
C GLU A 238 26.47 -8.80 33.83
N ALA A 239 26.97 -8.73 32.59
CA ALA A 239 26.96 -7.52 31.77
C ALA A 239 25.53 -7.06 31.45
N MET A 240 24.65 -8.01 31.11
CA MET A 240 23.21 -7.87 30.88
C MET A 240 22.46 -7.43 32.15
N SER A 241 22.63 -8.17 33.26
CA SER A 241 22.06 -7.82 34.57
C SER A 241 22.40 -6.39 35.02
N ARG A 242 23.57 -5.87 34.60
CA ARG A 242 24.03 -4.49 34.84
C ARG A 242 23.65 -3.49 33.73
N ASP A 243 22.80 -3.84 32.76
CA ASP A 243 22.43 -2.98 31.62
C ASP A 243 21.01 -3.21 31.09
N VAL A 244 20.03 -3.34 31.99
CA VAL A 244 18.60 -3.55 31.68
C VAL A 244 18.06 -2.64 30.54
N LEU A 245 18.61 -1.42 30.37
CA LEU A 245 18.26 -0.53 29.26
C LEU A 245 18.79 -1.02 27.89
N SER A 246 20.03 -1.49 27.82
CA SER A 246 20.60 -2.06 26.59
C SER A 246 19.92 -3.39 26.25
N ASP A 247 19.63 -4.22 27.25
CA ASP A 247 18.89 -5.48 27.08
C ASP A 247 17.47 -5.24 26.55
N PHE A 248 16.75 -4.27 27.13
CA PHE A 248 15.42 -3.88 26.65
C PHE A 248 15.46 -3.41 25.19
N LEU A 249 16.46 -2.60 24.81
CA LEU A 249 16.66 -2.17 23.42
C LEU A 249 16.98 -3.34 22.48
N ILE A 250 17.80 -4.30 22.91
CA ILE A 250 18.09 -5.52 22.14
C ILE A 250 16.80 -6.32 21.88
N VAL A 251 15.99 -6.58 22.91
CA VAL A 251 14.73 -7.33 22.78
C VAL A 251 13.71 -6.57 21.94
N TYR A 252 13.55 -5.26 22.17
CA TYR A 252 12.64 -4.42 21.40
C TYR A 252 13.01 -4.40 19.91
N CYS A 253 14.28 -4.16 19.58
CA CYS A 253 14.74 -4.13 18.20
C CYS A 253 14.72 -5.51 17.54
N PHE A 254 14.99 -6.60 18.28
CA PHE A 254 14.84 -7.96 17.76
C PHE A 254 13.39 -8.25 17.35
N ILE A 255 12.40 -7.86 18.16
CA ILE A 255 10.99 -8.03 17.81
C ILE A 255 10.61 -7.11 16.64
N ALA A 256 10.97 -5.83 16.71
CA ALA A 256 10.58 -4.82 15.73
C ALA A 256 11.15 -5.09 14.32
N VAL A 257 12.38 -5.60 14.19
CA VAL A 257 13.03 -5.80 12.88
C VAL A 257 12.32 -6.83 12.01
N TRP A 258 11.69 -7.86 12.59
CA TRP A 258 10.89 -8.82 11.82
C TRP A 258 9.68 -8.15 11.14
N PHE A 259 8.98 -7.27 11.87
CA PHE A 259 7.82 -6.56 11.32
C PHE A 259 8.23 -5.47 10.31
N VAL A 260 9.13 -4.55 10.69
CA VAL A 260 9.47 -3.40 9.82
C VAL A 260 10.44 -3.78 8.70
N GLY A 261 11.37 -4.71 8.95
CA GLY A 261 12.30 -5.24 7.94
C GLY A 261 11.59 -6.11 6.93
N GLY A 262 10.70 -7.02 7.38
CA GLY A 262 9.86 -7.82 6.48
C GLY A 262 8.97 -6.94 5.59
N LEU A 263 8.35 -5.90 6.16
CA LEU A 263 7.57 -4.92 5.41
C LEU A 263 8.43 -4.14 4.39
N THR A 264 9.65 -3.76 4.75
CA THR A 264 10.60 -3.09 3.85
C THR A 264 11.00 -3.97 2.67
N ILE A 265 11.29 -5.26 2.90
CA ILE A 265 11.60 -6.24 1.85
C ILE A 265 10.39 -6.44 0.93
N PHE A 266 9.18 -6.59 1.48
CA PHE A 266 7.95 -6.73 0.72
C PHE A 266 7.66 -5.51 -0.18
N HIS A 267 7.79 -4.29 0.35
CA HIS A 267 7.60 -3.08 -0.45
C HIS A 267 8.75 -2.83 -1.44
N PHE A 268 9.95 -3.37 -1.20
CA PHE A 268 11.01 -3.37 -2.20
C PHE A 268 10.64 -4.29 -3.38
N TYR A 269 10.14 -5.51 -3.12
CA TYR A 269 9.61 -6.41 -4.15
C TYR A 269 8.47 -5.76 -4.98
N LEU A 270 7.47 -5.14 -4.32
CA LEU A 270 6.38 -4.43 -4.99
C LEU A 270 6.90 -3.27 -5.87
N THR A 271 7.91 -2.55 -5.38
CA THR A 271 8.55 -1.46 -6.13
C THR A 271 9.30 -2.00 -7.35
N CYS A 272 10.09 -3.05 -7.19
CA CYS A 272 10.85 -3.68 -8.28
C CYS A 272 9.93 -4.27 -9.37
N THR A 273 8.73 -4.75 -9.00
CA THR A 273 7.73 -5.31 -9.92
C THR A 273 6.69 -4.30 -10.44
N ASN A 274 6.73 -3.04 -9.99
CA ASN A 274 5.73 -1.98 -10.26
C ASN A 274 4.29 -2.37 -9.89
N GLN A 275 4.09 -3.01 -8.75
CA GLN A 275 2.78 -3.34 -8.19
C GLN A 275 2.47 -2.43 -6.98
N THR A 276 1.20 -2.37 -6.58
CA THR A 276 0.81 -1.93 -5.23
C THR A 276 0.41 -3.13 -4.37
N THR A 277 0.40 -2.97 -3.05
CA THR A 277 -0.12 -3.98 -2.11
C THR A 277 -1.54 -4.40 -2.47
N TYR A 278 -2.42 -3.44 -2.76
CA TYR A 278 -3.79 -3.69 -3.22
C TYR A 278 -3.85 -4.50 -4.52
N GLU A 279 -2.95 -4.25 -5.47
CA GLU A 279 -2.89 -5.02 -6.72
C GLU A 279 -2.42 -6.45 -6.48
N ASN A 280 -1.32 -6.62 -5.74
CA ASN A 280 -0.73 -7.92 -5.41
C ASN A 280 -1.69 -8.83 -4.62
N PHE A 281 -2.52 -8.27 -3.73
CA PHE A 281 -3.49 -9.07 -2.94
C PHE A 281 -4.89 -9.19 -3.57
N ARG A 282 -5.36 -8.22 -4.36
CA ARG A 282 -6.78 -8.15 -4.80
C ARG A 282 -7.00 -8.17 -6.32
N TYR A 283 -5.95 -7.91 -7.10
CA TYR A 283 -5.97 -7.90 -8.56
C TYR A 283 -4.86 -8.79 -9.16
N ARG A 284 -4.40 -9.78 -8.38
CA ARG A 284 -3.36 -10.77 -8.71
C ARG A 284 -3.24 -11.03 -10.21
N TYR A 285 -2.06 -10.77 -10.75
CA TYR A 285 -1.72 -10.85 -12.17
C TYR A 285 -1.59 -12.30 -12.70
N ASP A 286 -2.15 -13.30 -11.99
CA ASP A 286 -1.91 -14.75 -12.13
C ASP A 286 -2.19 -15.35 -13.53
N LYS A 287 -2.74 -14.58 -14.48
CA LYS A 287 -2.94 -14.96 -15.90
C LYS A 287 -2.70 -13.81 -16.91
N LYS A 288 -2.09 -12.69 -16.50
CA LYS A 288 -1.82 -11.51 -17.36
C LYS A 288 -0.56 -10.80 -16.90
N GLU A 289 0.37 -10.47 -17.79
CA GLU A 289 1.55 -9.66 -17.45
C GLU A 289 1.14 -8.32 -16.76
N ASN A 290 1.94 -7.84 -15.80
CA ASN A 290 1.69 -6.56 -15.16
C ASN A 290 1.88 -5.41 -16.18
N PRO A 291 0.81 -4.70 -16.61
CA PRO A 291 0.90 -3.68 -17.65
C PRO A 291 1.70 -2.43 -17.22
N TYR A 292 2.06 -2.32 -15.94
CA TYR A 292 2.86 -1.22 -15.39
C TYR A 292 4.34 -1.55 -15.22
N ASN A 293 4.75 -2.81 -15.38
CA ASN A 293 6.14 -3.22 -15.21
C ASN A 293 7.00 -2.74 -16.40
N LYS A 294 8.06 -1.96 -16.11
CA LYS A 294 9.01 -1.41 -17.11
C LYS A 294 10.44 -1.95 -16.93
N GLY A 295 10.59 -3.03 -16.17
CA GLY A 295 11.88 -3.54 -15.68
C GLY A 295 12.35 -2.81 -14.42
N MET A 296 13.04 -3.55 -13.55
CA MET A 296 13.39 -3.15 -12.17
C MET A 296 13.97 -1.74 -12.06
N ILE A 297 14.98 -1.40 -12.85
CA ILE A 297 15.67 -0.09 -12.80
C ILE A 297 14.70 1.06 -13.15
N ASN A 298 13.83 0.88 -14.14
CA ASN A 298 12.85 1.89 -14.52
C ASN A 298 11.75 2.04 -13.47
N ASN A 299 11.34 0.95 -12.82
CA ASN A 299 10.35 0.96 -11.74
C ASN A 299 10.89 1.68 -10.49
N LEU A 300 12.15 1.40 -10.10
CA LEU A 300 12.86 2.12 -9.04
C LEU A 300 13.01 3.62 -9.35
N ARG A 301 13.39 3.97 -10.59
CA ARG A 301 13.46 5.36 -11.07
C ARG A 301 12.09 6.05 -11.03
N GLU A 302 11.02 5.35 -11.39
CA GLU A 302 9.65 5.86 -11.34
C GLU A 302 9.20 6.20 -9.92
N ILE A 303 9.55 5.39 -8.91
CA ILE A 303 9.16 5.66 -7.51
C ILE A 303 10.05 6.71 -6.84
N PHE A 304 11.38 6.61 -6.94
CA PHE A 304 12.29 7.41 -6.13
C PHE A 304 12.78 8.70 -6.82
N ILE A 305 13.03 8.65 -8.13
CA ILE A 305 13.74 9.72 -8.87
C ILE A 305 12.77 10.62 -9.66
N SER A 306 11.59 10.12 -10.04
CA SER A 306 10.59 10.91 -10.77
C SER A 306 10.08 12.12 -9.97
N ASN A 307 9.50 13.12 -10.65
CA ASN A 307 8.76 14.18 -9.98
C ASN A 307 7.46 13.62 -9.37
N ILE A 308 7.12 14.09 -8.16
CA ILE A 308 5.83 13.79 -7.53
C ILE A 308 4.73 14.49 -8.34
N PRO A 309 3.69 13.78 -8.84
CA PRO A 309 2.63 14.43 -9.60
C PRO A 309 1.88 15.45 -8.73
N PRO A 310 1.37 16.56 -9.30
CA PRO A 310 0.65 17.58 -8.55
C PRO A 310 -0.62 17.01 -7.90
N SER A 311 -1.16 17.70 -6.89
CA SER A 311 -2.46 17.34 -6.35
C SER A 311 -3.56 17.66 -7.37
N LEU A 312 -4.55 16.78 -7.48
CA LEU A 312 -5.74 17.02 -8.29
C LEU A 312 -6.75 17.98 -7.63
N ASN A 313 -6.52 18.34 -6.36
CA ASN A 313 -7.39 19.22 -5.59
C ASN A 313 -6.59 20.42 -5.05
N ASP A 314 -6.93 21.65 -5.44
CA ASP A 314 -6.49 22.83 -4.66
C ASP A 314 -7.38 22.97 -3.42
N PHE A 315 -7.02 22.25 -2.36
CA PHE A 315 -7.67 22.34 -1.05
C PHE A 315 -7.72 23.76 -0.47
N ARG A 316 -6.88 24.69 -0.96
CA ARG A 316 -6.81 26.08 -0.49
C ARG A 316 -7.58 27.06 -1.38
N ALA A 317 -8.06 26.65 -2.55
CA ALA A 317 -8.95 27.46 -3.38
C ALA A 317 -10.25 27.81 -2.63
N PHE A 318 -10.84 28.96 -2.98
CA PHE A 318 -12.19 29.31 -2.52
C PHE A 318 -13.24 28.54 -3.32
N VAL A 319 -14.26 28.03 -2.64
CA VAL A 319 -15.41 27.38 -3.28
C VAL A 319 -16.50 28.42 -3.44
N GLN A 320 -17.00 28.54 -4.68
CA GLN A 320 -18.21 29.30 -4.95
C GLN A 320 -19.41 28.48 -4.49
N GLU A 321 -20.14 28.97 -3.50
CA GLU A 321 -21.41 28.39 -3.08
C GLU A 321 -22.46 28.72 -4.15
N CYS A 322 -22.63 27.83 -5.13
CA CYS A 322 -23.74 27.93 -6.08
C CYS A 322 -25.06 27.76 -5.31
N GLU A 323 -25.89 28.81 -5.29
CA GLU A 323 -27.24 28.78 -4.76
C GLU A 323 -28.16 27.91 -5.64
N ASN A 324 -27.97 26.60 -5.55
CA ASN A 324 -28.91 25.62 -6.07
C ASN A 324 -30.15 25.62 -5.17
N THR A 325 -31.00 26.64 -5.33
CA THR A 325 -32.37 26.65 -4.80
C THR A 325 -33.15 25.54 -5.51
N VAL A 326 -33.05 24.32 -5.00
CA VAL A 326 -33.96 23.23 -5.34
C VAL A 326 -35.32 23.61 -4.77
N THR A 327 -36.13 24.28 -5.59
CA THR A 327 -37.56 24.46 -5.32
C THR A 327 -38.21 23.08 -5.32
N GLU A 328 -38.54 22.57 -4.14
CA GLU A 328 -39.39 21.38 -4.01
C GLU A 328 -40.73 21.65 -4.74
N PRO A 329 -41.16 20.78 -5.67
CA PRO A 329 -42.50 20.85 -6.23
C PRO A 329 -43.51 20.48 -5.14
N THR A 330 -44.21 21.47 -4.58
CA THR A 330 -45.20 21.24 -3.52
C THR A 330 -46.41 20.48 -4.04
N THR A 331 -46.50 19.18 -3.74
CA THR A 331 -47.71 18.36 -3.90
C THR A 331 -48.13 17.72 -2.57
N PRO A 332 -49.44 17.43 -2.39
CA PRO A 332 -50.01 17.38 -1.04
C PRO A 332 -49.74 16.08 -0.28
N LYS A 333 -49.74 16.20 1.06
CA LYS A 333 -49.58 15.10 2.01
C LYS A 333 -50.66 14.04 1.82
N SER A 334 -50.25 12.80 1.55
CA SER A 334 -51.07 11.61 1.78
C SER A 334 -50.56 10.87 3.02
N LEU A 335 -51.46 10.24 3.77
CA LEU A 335 -51.19 9.66 5.08
C LEU A 335 -50.69 8.22 4.96
N GLY A 336 -49.48 7.95 5.47
CA GLY A 336 -48.92 6.60 5.56
C GLY A 336 -47.75 6.55 6.55
N SER A 337 -47.74 5.54 7.42
CA SER A 337 -46.69 5.35 8.44
C SER A 337 -45.39 4.77 7.83
N PRO A 338 -44.22 5.04 8.44
CA PRO A 338 -42.95 4.60 7.88
C PRO A 338 -42.77 3.08 8.01
N LYS A 339 -42.32 2.45 6.93
CA LYS A 339 -41.57 1.19 7.01
C LYS A 339 -40.09 1.53 6.90
N GLU A 340 -39.31 1.16 7.92
CA GLU A 340 -37.86 1.23 7.85
C GLU A 340 -37.33 0.34 6.72
N LYS A 341 -36.31 0.81 6.02
CA LYS A 341 -35.55 0.02 5.06
C LYS A 341 -34.13 -0.11 5.59
N ILE A 342 -33.85 -1.27 6.17
CA ILE A 342 -32.54 -1.62 6.71
C ILE A 342 -31.63 -1.97 5.52
N ASP A 343 -30.63 -1.15 5.25
CA ASP A 343 -29.57 -1.47 4.27
C ASP A 343 -28.45 -2.26 4.98
N ILE A 344 -28.28 -3.52 4.58
CA ILE A 344 -27.37 -4.48 5.23
C ILE A 344 -25.99 -4.43 4.55
N GLU A 345 -25.09 -3.57 5.06
CA GLU A 345 -23.63 -3.74 4.88
C GLU A 345 -22.84 -3.06 6.01
N MET A 346 -22.94 -3.58 7.24
CA MET A 346 -22.04 -3.20 8.34
C MET A 346 -21.78 -4.41 9.25
N GLY A 347 -20.51 -4.84 9.31
CA GLY A 347 -20.08 -5.95 10.16
C GLY A 347 -18.92 -5.52 11.06
N THR A 348 -19.23 -5.20 12.33
CA THR A 348 -18.22 -4.93 13.37
C THR A 348 -18.67 -5.47 14.74
N ASN A 349 -18.22 -6.69 15.02
CA ASN A 349 -17.68 -7.20 16.30
C ASN A 349 -18.48 -7.17 17.64
N TYR A 350 -18.43 -8.36 18.27
CA TYR A 350 -18.43 -8.69 19.72
C TYR A 350 -19.73 -8.92 20.52
N ALA A 351 -19.55 -9.80 21.53
CA ALA A 351 -20.36 -10.08 22.73
C ALA A 351 -21.61 -11.00 22.62
N GLU A 352 -21.34 -12.31 22.61
CA GLU A 352 -21.81 -13.33 23.59
C GLU A 352 -23.30 -13.60 23.93
N GLU A 353 -23.54 -14.89 24.24
CA GLU A 353 -24.67 -15.51 24.94
C GLU A 353 -26.12 -15.04 24.67
N ASN A 354 -26.86 -15.80 23.87
CA ASN A 354 -27.66 -16.93 24.37
C ASN A 354 -28.24 -17.78 23.22
N GLY A 355 -28.42 -19.09 23.44
CA GLY A 355 -28.80 -20.03 22.38
C GLY A 355 -30.29 -20.41 22.40
N PHE A 356 -30.92 -20.45 21.21
CA PHE A 356 -32.07 -21.31 20.90
C PHE A 356 -32.13 -21.59 19.40
N SER A 357 -32.57 -22.79 19.01
CA SER A 357 -32.57 -23.27 17.62
C SER A 357 -33.91 -23.04 16.91
N LEU A 358 -33.86 -22.66 15.62
CA LEU A 358 -34.97 -22.69 14.65
C LEU A 358 -34.39 -23.07 13.25
N PRO A 359 -35.19 -23.47 12.25
CA PRO A 359 -34.89 -24.72 11.56
C PRO A 359 -34.59 -24.62 10.06
N GLU A 360 -34.16 -25.75 9.53
CA GLU A 360 -33.94 -26.10 8.13
C GLU A 360 -35.18 -25.88 7.23
N ILE A 361 -35.10 -24.94 6.28
CA ILE A 361 -35.83 -24.89 4.99
C ILE A 361 -35.22 -23.78 4.11
N LEU A 362 -35.18 -24.02 2.79
CA LEU A 362 -34.55 -23.23 1.70
C LEU A 362 -33.13 -23.66 1.29
N HIS A 363 -32.99 -24.95 0.99
CA HIS A 363 -32.03 -25.42 0.00
C HIS A 363 -32.66 -25.35 -1.41
N ASN A 364 -31.83 -25.18 -2.45
CA ASN A 364 -32.13 -25.23 -3.89
C ASN A 364 -32.78 -23.98 -4.54
N LEU A 365 -32.37 -23.80 -5.81
CA LEU A 365 -32.84 -22.93 -6.92
C LEU A 365 -31.88 -21.79 -7.31
N ASP A 366 -31.10 -21.88 -8.39
CA ASP A 366 -30.65 -23.07 -9.14
C ASP A 366 -29.36 -22.74 -9.91
N ASP A 367 -28.65 -23.76 -10.38
CA ASP A 367 -27.40 -23.65 -11.15
C ASP A 367 -27.66 -23.97 -12.63
N ASP A 368 -27.41 -23.02 -13.54
CA ASP A 368 -27.19 -23.23 -14.98
C ASP A 368 -25.75 -22.74 -15.25
N GLY A 369 -24.79 -23.53 -15.72
CA GLY A 369 -24.88 -24.54 -16.79
C GLY A 369 -24.46 -23.87 -18.10
N ILE A 370 -23.44 -24.29 -18.86
CA ILE A 370 -22.70 -25.56 -19.06
C ILE A 370 -21.24 -25.14 -19.40
N GLY A 371 -20.14 -25.84 -19.04
CA GLY A 371 -19.74 -27.23 -19.35
C GLY A 371 -18.97 -27.28 -20.70
N ASP A 372 -17.94 -28.09 -20.93
CA ASP A 372 -17.13 -28.98 -20.06
C ASP A 372 -15.62 -28.73 -20.41
N SER A 373 -14.56 -29.54 -20.27
CA SER A 373 -14.32 -30.98 -20.03
C SER A 373 -12.86 -31.15 -19.52
N VAL A 374 -12.38 -32.24 -18.88
CA VAL A 374 -13.01 -33.37 -18.17
C VAL A 374 -11.94 -33.97 -17.23
N ARG A 375 -12.30 -34.24 -15.96
CA ARG A 375 -11.79 -35.26 -14.99
C ARG A 375 -10.26 -35.45 -14.79
N THR A 376 -9.77 -35.72 -13.57
CA THR A 376 -10.17 -36.88 -12.73
C THR A 376 -10.02 -36.62 -11.22
N LYS A 377 -10.73 -37.43 -10.41
CA LYS A 377 -10.65 -37.50 -8.93
C LYS A 377 -9.26 -38.00 -8.49
N GLU A 378 -8.81 -37.98 -7.23
CA GLU A 378 -9.44 -38.03 -5.88
C GLU A 378 -8.62 -37.14 -4.90
N GLY A 379 -8.95 -36.87 -3.63
CA GLY A 379 -10.12 -37.17 -2.79
C GLY A 379 -9.79 -36.93 -1.29
N ASN A 380 -10.82 -36.79 -0.43
CA ASN A 380 -10.77 -36.78 1.06
C ASN A 380 -10.15 -35.55 1.80
N GLY A 381 -10.96 -34.89 2.64
CA GLY A 381 -10.59 -34.77 4.07
C GLY A 381 -10.26 -33.41 4.72
N ARG A 382 -11.29 -32.80 5.34
CA ARG A 382 -11.28 -32.09 6.67
C ARG A 382 -10.74 -30.66 6.87
N LYS A 383 -11.55 -29.94 7.68
CA LYS A 383 -11.26 -28.87 8.67
C LYS A 383 -11.06 -27.42 8.20
N ASP A 384 -11.89 -26.56 8.79
CA ASP A 384 -11.71 -25.11 8.89
C ASP A 384 -10.58 -24.73 9.88
N SER A 385 -9.96 -23.57 9.64
CA SER A 385 -9.18 -22.81 10.62
C SER A 385 -9.07 -21.33 10.23
N ASP A 386 -8.99 -20.46 11.24
CA ASP A 386 -9.05 -19.00 11.09
C ASP A 386 -7.80 -18.37 10.43
N PRO A 387 -7.93 -17.18 9.80
CA PRO A 387 -6.94 -16.61 8.89
C PRO A 387 -5.75 -15.92 9.58
N PHE A 388 -5.04 -16.61 10.48
CA PHE A 388 -3.80 -16.12 11.11
C PHE A 388 -2.75 -17.21 11.38
N PHE A 389 -2.49 -18.10 10.42
CA PHE A 389 -1.29 -18.95 10.41
C PHE A 389 -0.74 -19.17 8.98
N PHE A 390 0.58 -19.25 8.85
CA PHE A 390 1.28 -19.55 7.60
C PHE A 390 1.56 -21.06 7.47
N PRO A 391 1.19 -21.72 6.36
CA PRO A 391 1.83 -22.97 5.93
C PRO A 391 3.13 -22.67 5.20
N VAL A 392 4.26 -23.15 5.72
CA VAL A 392 5.56 -23.14 5.02
C VAL A 392 5.66 -24.42 4.20
N GLU A 393 5.23 -24.38 2.94
CA GLU A 393 5.15 -25.59 2.10
C GLU A 393 5.39 -25.33 0.59
N ILE A 394 6.09 -24.24 0.24
CA ILE A 394 6.43 -23.89 -1.15
C ILE A 394 7.95 -24.03 -1.41
N GLU A 395 8.81 -23.66 -0.45
CA GLU A 395 10.27 -23.62 -0.63
C GLU A 395 10.92 -24.99 -0.93
N GLY A 396 10.24 -26.10 -0.61
CA GLY A 396 10.78 -27.44 -0.88
C GLY A 396 10.92 -27.76 -2.36
N LYS A 397 9.95 -27.35 -3.19
CA LYS A 397 9.85 -27.84 -4.58
C LYS A 397 10.76 -27.09 -5.54
N GLU A 398 10.85 -25.77 -5.40
CA GLU A 398 11.78 -24.93 -6.18
C GLU A 398 13.25 -25.25 -5.85
N MET A 399 13.56 -25.63 -4.60
CA MET A 399 14.90 -26.09 -4.21
C MET A 399 15.28 -27.45 -4.79
N GLU A 400 14.31 -28.34 -4.98
CA GLU A 400 14.54 -29.68 -5.56
C GLU A 400 14.74 -29.58 -7.08
N GLU A 401 13.88 -28.86 -7.80
CA GLU A 401 14.04 -28.58 -9.23
C GLU A 401 15.33 -27.80 -9.55
N LEU A 402 15.74 -26.86 -8.69
CA LEU A 402 17.01 -26.13 -8.85
C LEU A 402 18.23 -27.02 -8.56
N ARG A 403 18.14 -27.94 -7.59
CA ARG A 403 19.22 -28.91 -7.30
C ARG A 403 19.42 -29.86 -8.47
N ASP A 404 18.35 -30.45 -9.00
CA ASP A 404 18.42 -31.36 -10.13
C ASP A 404 18.94 -30.66 -11.38
N SER A 405 18.51 -29.41 -11.64
CA SER A 405 19.05 -28.59 -12.72
C SER A 405 20.57 -28.37 -12.61
N ILE A 406 21.08 -28.12 -11.40
CA ILE A 406 22.52 -27.96 -11.14
C ILE A 406 23.27 -29.29 -11.27
N GLN A 407 22.69 -30.40 -10.82
CA GLN A 407 23.29 -31.74 -10.95
C GLN A 407 23.34 -32.22 -12.42
N ILE A 408 22.31 -31.92 -13.23
CA ILE A 408 22.33 -32.21 -14.67
C ILE A 408 23.40 -31.36 -15.37
N SER A 409 23.40 -30.05 -15.14
CA SER A 409 24.39 -29.14 -15.75
C SER A 409 25.84 -29.50 -15.39
N THR A 410 26.11 -29.92 -14.15
CA THR A 410 27.45 -30.36 -13.75
C THR A 410 27.81 -31.74 -14.33
N ALA A 411 26.86 -32.67 -14.45
CA ALA A 411 27.09 -33.96 -15.10
C ALA A 411 27.40 -33.80 -16.61
N GLU A 412 26.68 -32.94 -17.32
CA GLU A 412 26.97 -32.61 -18.72
C GLU A 412 28.34 -31.96 -18.88
N HIS A 413 28.71 -31.04 -17.98
CA HIS A 413 30.00 -30.35 -18.06
C HIS A 413 31.20 -31.28 -17.77
N VAL A 414 31.05 -32.23 -16.84
CA VAL A 414 32.06 -33.28 -16.58
C VAL A 414 32.16 -34.24 -17.77
N ALA A 415 31.04 -34.68 -18.32
CA ALA A 415 31.01 -35.57 -19.49
C ALA A 415 31.60 -34.92 -20.76
N HIS A 416 31.61 -33.59 -20.86
CA HIS A 416 32.32 -32.87 -21.92
C HIS A 416 33.85 -32.90 -21.70
N THR A 417 34.32 -32.59 -20.49
CA THR A 417 35.76 -32.59 -20.18
C THR A 417 36.39 -33.99 -20.24
N ASP A 418 35.65 -35.03 -19.84
CA ASP A 418 36.12 -36.42 -19.97
C ASP A 418 36.25 -36.82 -21.44
N LYS A 419 35.35 -36.32 -22.31
CA LYS A 419 35.45 -36.50 -23.76
C LYS A 419 36.68 -35.80 -24.34
N GLU A 420 36.91 -34.53 -24.00
CA GLU A 420 38.06 -33.78 -24.48
C GLU A 420 39.39 -34.42 -24.03
N ASN A 421 39.51 -34.82 -22.75
CA ASN A 421 40.67 -35.58 -22.26
C ASN A 421 40.87 -36.90 -23.02
N SER A 422 39.80 -37.67 -23.25
CA SER A 422 39.89 -38.94 -23.99
C SER A 422 40.33 -38.79 -25.44
N ILE A 423 40.07 -37.63 -26.06
CA ILE A 423 40.55 -37.30 -27.42
C ILE A 423 42.03 -36.95 -27.37
N VAL A 424 42.46 -36.11 -26.42
CA VAL A 424 43.87 -35.71 -26.25
C VAL A 424 44.77 -36.92 -25.92
N GLU A 425 44.34 -37.83 -25.05
CA GLU A 425 45.08 -39.08 -24.78
C GLU A 425 45.17 -39.99 -26.02
N HIS A 426 44.13 -40.01 -26.86
CA HIS A 426 44.13 -40.84 -28.07
C HIS A 426 44.97 -40.25 -29.21
N GLU A 427 45.15 -38.93 -29.29
CA GLU A 427 46.11 -38.30 -30.22
C GLU A 427 47.56 -38.51 -29.73
N ALA A 428 47.84 -38.26 -28.45
CA ALA A 428 49.17 -38.48 -27.86
C ALA A 428 49.62 -39.96 -27.96
N GLY A 429 48.70 -40.91 -27.79
CA GLY A 429 48.95 -42.35 -27.95
C GLY A 429 49.22 -42.81 -29.40
N VAL A 430 48.96 -41.97 -30.40
CA VAL A 430 49.27 -42.25 -31.81
C VAL A 430 50.65 -41.74 -32.20
N GLU A 431 51.03 -40.52 -31.81
CA GLU A 431 52.39 -39.99 -32.07
C GLU A 431 53.46 -40.83 -31.35
N GLY A 432 53.24 -41.16 -30.07
CA GLY A 432 54.18 -41.96 -29.27
C GLY A 432 54.44 -43.38 -29.79
N ARG A 433 53.66 -43.88 -30.75
CA ARG A 433 53.82 -45.20 -31.36
C ARG A 433 54.48 -45.19 -32.75
N ALA A 434 54.76 -44.01 -33.30
CA ALA A 434 55.51 -43.88 -34.55
C ALA A 434 57.02 -44.04 -34.32
N ASP A 435 57.60 -43.36 -33.33
CA ASP A 435 59.05 -43.30 -33.13
C ASP A 435 59.70 -44.64 -32.72
N GLU A 436 59.06 -45.44 -31.86
CA GLU A 436 59.59 -46.77 -31.48
C GLU A 436 59.76 -47.72 -32.69
N SER A 437 59.03 -47.50 -33.78
CA SER A 437 59.15 -48.31 -35.00
C SER A 437 60.44 -48.05 -35.79
N HIS A 438 61.10 -46.90 -35.57
CA HIS A 438 62.23 -46.46 -36.41
C HIS A 438 63.62 -46.68 -35.78
N GLN A 439 63.70 -47.00 -34.49
CA GLN A 439 64.98 -47.07 -33.75
C GLN A 439 65.57 -48.49 -33.62
N THR A 440 64.89 -49.52 -34.14
CA THR A 440 65.30 -50.94 -33.98
C THR A 440 65.95 -51.55 -35.24
N MET A 441 66.62 -50.76 -36.09
CA MET A 441 67.24 -51.29 -37.33
C MET A 441 68.60 -50.68 -37.77
N THR A 442 69.35 -49.99 -36.89
CA THR A 442 70.62 -49.31 -37.28
C THR A 442 71.82 -49.50 -36.33
N THR A 443 72.00 -50.67 -35.71
CA THR A 443 73.31 -51.09 -35.14
C THR A 443 73.61 -52.56 -35.38
N ASN A 444 74.08 -52.90 -36.58
CA ASN A 444 74.72 -54.20 -36.85
C ASN A 444 75.83 -54.07 -37.90
N CYS A 445 76.86 -53.26 -37.60
CA CYS A 445 78.10 -53.21 -38.39
C CYS A 445 79.24 -52.45 -37.66
N GLN A 446 79.91 -53.08 -36.69
CA GLN A 446 81.37 -53.03 -36.48
C GLN A 446 81.79 -53.77 -35.19
N ASN A 447 82.83 -54.62 -35.34
CA ASN A 447 83.60 -55.35 -34.32
C ASN A 447 82.83 -56.34 -33.43
#